data_AF-A0A7X7U1K6-F1
#
_entry.id   AF-A0A7X7U1K6-F1
#
_cell.length_a   1.000
_cell.length_b   1.000
_cell.length_c   1.000
_cell.angle_alpha   90.00
_cell.angle_beta   90.00
_cell.angle_gamma   90.00
#
_symmetry.space_group_name_H-M   'P 1'
#
loop_
_entity.id
_entity.type
_entity.pdbx_description
1 polymer ?
#
loop_
_entity_poly.entity_id
_entity_poly.type
_entity_poly.pdbx_seq_one_letter_code
_entity_poly.pdbx_strand_id
1 'polypeptide(L)'
;MIVDEIRDYVAGECKSGRNAFGPAFFDEHLSVVARYAVELGGTLGADLEIVELAAWMHDLSAVQDFAVLPKHAALSAEIARKMLQERGYPAERIERVAACIASHSTPIQIGSGLLEEVCVSNADAISQIVKPSYWHYYIFKVRGFGFTEGRDWLRQRVASHWVALIPEARSLIETQYAQVEVCLKL
;
A
#
# COMPACT_ATOMS: atom_id res chain seq x y z
N MET A 1 -6.99 -19.90 -4.67
CA MET A 1 -7.49 -19.56 -3.32
C MET A 1 -8.13 -18.18 -3.36
N ILE A 2 -8.90 -17.74 -2.35
CA ILE A 2 -9.56 -16.42 -2.38
C ILE A 2 -8.57 -15.26 -2.64
N VAL A 3 -7.36 -15.38 -2.09
CA VAL A 3 -6.26 -14.44 -2.32
C VAL A 3 -5.90 -14.33 -3.80
N ASP A 4 -5.73 -15.45 -4.51
CA ASP A 4 -5.41 -15.44 -5.94
C ASP A 4 -6.51 -14.78 -6.76
N GLU A 5 -7.78 -15.09 -6.45
CA GLU A 5 -8.93 -14.51 -7.14
C GLU A 5 -8.99 -12.99 -6.96
N ILE A 6 -8.71 -12.50 -5.74
CA ILE A 6 -8.66 -11.07 -5.44
C ILE A 6 -7.47 -10.40 -6.14
N ARG A 7 -6.28 -10.99 -6.06
CA ARG A 7 -5.10 -10.50 -6.77
C ARG A 7 -5.36 -10.38 -8.27
N ASP A 8 -5.94 -11.40 -8.89
CA ASP A 8 -6.18 -11.43 -10.33
C ASP A 8 -7.26 -10.40 -10.74
N TYR A 9 -8.28 -10.19 -9.90
CA TYR A 9 -9.26 -9.11 -10.08
C TYR A 9 -8.59 -7.73 -10.03
N VAL A 10 -7.78 -7.47 -8.99
CA VAL A 10 -7.05 -6.21 -8.82
C VAL A 10 -6.09 -5.97 -9.99
N ALA A 11 -5.39 -7.00 -10.46
CA ALA A 11 -4.55 -6.93 -11.65
C ALA A 11 -5.35 -6.52 -12.90
N GLY A 12 -6.59 -6.99 -13.02
CA GLY A 12 -7.52 -6.58 -14.07
C GLY A 12 -7.89 -5.10 -13.99
N GLU A 13 -8.23 -4.61 -12.80
CA GLU A 13 -8.53 -3.18 -12.58
C GLU A 13 -7.31 -2.29 -12.87
N CYS A 14 -6.11 -2.69 -12.45
CA CYS A 14 -4.89 -1.94 -12.75
C CYS A 14 -4.57 -1.85 -14.26
N LYS A 15 -4.93 -2.88 -15.04
CA LYS A 15 -4.78 -2.90 -16.51
C LYS A 15 -5.87 -2.12 -17.25
N SER A 16 -6.93 -1.70 -16.54
CA SER A 16 -8.02 -0.93 -17.13
C SER A 16 -7.54 0.44 -17.61
N GLY A 17 -8.05 0.90 -18.76
CA GLY A 17 -7.75 2.25 -19.28
C GLY A 17 -8.28 3.39 -18.41
N ARG A 18 -9.09 3.09 -17.38
CA ARG A 18 -9.59 4.06 -16.39
C ARG A 18 -8.62 4.32 -15.24
N ASN A 19 -7.65 3.43 -15.02
CA ASN A 19 -6.69 3.54 -13.94
C ASN A 19 -5.71 4.70 -14.20
N ALA A 20 -5.88 5.82 -13.50
CA ALA A 20 -5.03 7.00 -13.64
C ALA A 20 -3.58 6.76 -13.19
N PHE A 21 -3.35 5.78 -12.30
CA PHE A 21 -1.99 5.39 -11.88
C PHE A 21 -1.22 4.67 -13.00
N GLY A 22 -1.92 4.14 -14.00
CA GLY A 22 -1.34 3.33 -15.05
C GLY A 22 -1.04 1.88 -14.62
N PRO A 23 -0.77 0.98 -15.58
CA PRO A 23 -0.66 -0.46 -15.33
C PRO A 23 0.53 -0.84 -14.44
N ALA A 24 1.61 -0.05 -14.47
CA ALA A 24 2.79 -0.28 -13.64
C ALA A 24 2.51 -0.21 -12.14
N PHE A 25 1.40 0.42 -11.72
CA PHE A 25 0.99 0.48 -10.32
C PHE A 25 0.86 -0.91 -9.67
N PHE A 26 0.47 -1.93 -10.45
CA PHE A 26 0.36 -3.28 -9.94
C PHE A 26 1.72 -3.84 -9.49
N ASP A 27 2.75 -3.70 -10.32
CA ASP A 27 4.09 -4.26 -10.06
C ASP A 27 4.95 -3.37 -9.17
N GLU A 28 4.82 -2.04 -9.32
CA GLU A 28 5.66 -1.06 -8.64
C GLU A 28 5.08 -0.57 -7.31
N HIS A 29 3.82 -0.86 -7.01
CA HIS A 29 3.17 -0.52 -5.74
C HIS A 29 2.53 -1.74 -5.09
N LEU A 30 1.41 -2.23 -5.64
CA LEU A 30 0.58 -3.25 -4.96
C LEU A 30 1.34 -4.55 -4.67
N SER A 31 2.11 -5.05 -5.63
CA SER A 31 2.95 -6.25 -5.46
C SER A 31 4.07 -6.05 -4.43
N VAL A 32 4.57 -4.82 -4.32
CA VAL A 32 5.60 -4.45 -3.33
C VAL A 32 4.99 -4.42 -1.94
N VAL A 33 3.80 -3.81 -1.79
CA VAL A 33 3.03 -3.80 -0.54
C VAL A 33 2.71 -5.23 -0.12
N ALA A 34 2.13 -6.07 -0.99
CA ALA A 34 1.79 -7.45 -0.66
C ALA A 34 3.01 -8.25 -0.19
N ARG A 35 4.16 -8.13 -0.88
CA ARG A 35 5.39 -8.82 -0.50
C ARG A 35 5.87 -8.41 0.90
N TYR A 36 6.05 -7.12 1.15
CA TYR A 36 6.56 -6.65 2.44
C TYR A 36 5.56 -6.83 3.57
N ALA A 37 4.25 -6.75 3.28
CA ALA A 37 3.22 -6.99 4.28
C ALA A 37 3.26 -8.45 4.76
N VAL A 38 3.39 -9.42 3.85
CA VAL A 38 3.53 -10.84 4.19
C VAL A 38 4.84 -11.13 4.94
N GLU A 39 5.95 -10.50 4.54
CA GLU A 39 7.25 -10.63 5.22
C GLU A 39 7.21 -10.10 6.67
N LEU A 40 6.61 -8.92 6.86
CA LEU A 40 6.33 -8.38 8.20
C LEU A 40 5.36 -9.26 8.98
N GLY A 41 4.32 -9.78 8.33
CA GLY A 41 3.34 -10.66 8.95
C GLY A 41 3.97 -11.94 9.49
N GLY A 42 4.90 -12.53 8.74
CA GLY A 42 5.66 -13.71 9.19
C GLY A 42 6.57 -13.40 10.38
N THR A 43 7.15 -12.20 10.42
CA THR A 43 8.01 -11.75 11.51
C THR A 43 7.21 -11.45 12.78
N LEU A 44 6.06 -10.78 12.64
CA LEU A 44 5.24 -10.33 13.76
C LEU A 44 4.22 -11.38 14.23
N GLY A 45 4.00 -12.45 13.46
CA GLY A 45 3.00 -13.48 13.76
C GLY A 45 1.57 -13.06 13.42
N ALA A 46 1.39 -12.23 12.39
CA ALA A 46 0.08 -11.81 11.90
C ALA A 46 -0.60 -12.89 11.04
N ASP A 47 -1.91 -12.80 10.86
CA ASP A 47 -2.67 -13.65 9.94
C ASP A 47 -2.37 -13.29 8.48
N LEU A 48 -1.53 -14.10 7.83
CA LEU A 48 -1.02 -13.81 6.48
C LEU A 48 -2.11 -13.69 5.41
N GLU A 49 -3.20 -14.45 5.54
CA GLU A 49 -4.29 -14.37 4.56
C GLU A 49 -5.03 -13.04 4.67
N ILE A 50 -5.26 -12.53 5.89
CA ILE A 50 -5.84 -11.19 6.11
C ILE A 50 -4.90 -10.10 5.60
N VAL A 51 -3.61 -10.20 5.92
CA VAL A 51 -2.58 -9.25 5.47
C VAL A 51 -2.54 -9.17 3.95
N GLU A 52 -2.50 -10.31 3.27
CA GLU A 52 -2.37 -10.36 1.82
C GLU A 52 -3.63 -9.84 1.12
N LEU A 53 -4.83 -10.19 1.61
CA LEU A 53 -6.08 -9.65 1.10
C LEU A 53 -6.15 -8.12 1.25
N ALA A 54 -5.80 -7.59 2.43
CA ALA A 54 -5.79 -6.16 2.66
C ALA A 54 -4.77 -5.44 1.76
N ALA A 55 -3.56 -5.99 1.63
CA ALA A 55 -2.52 -5.41 0.78
C ALA A 55 -2.94 -5.30 -0.69
N TRP A 56 -3.60 -6.31 -1.25
CA TRP A 56 -4.08 -6.25 -2.63
C TRP A 56 -5.21 -5.24 -2.83
N MET A 57 -6.04 -5.01 -1.82
CA MET A 57 -7.28 -4.24 -1.96
C MET A 57 -7.19 -2.79 -1.48
N HIS A 58 -6.11 -2.38 -0.77
CA HIS A 58 -6.10 -1.13 0.00
C HIS A 58 -6.35 0.15 -0.82
N ASP A 59 -5.93 0.16 -2.08
CA ASP A 59 -6.04 1.30 -3.01
C ASP A 59 -7.11 1.10 -4.09
N LEU A 60 -7.89 0.02 -4.02
CA LEU A 60 -8.76 -0.41 -5.12
C LEU A 60 -9.76 0.66 -5.57
N SER A 61 -10.34 1.43 -4.65
CA SER A 61 -11.26 2.51 -5.02
C SER A 61 -10.58 3.60 -5.85
N ALA A 62 -9.31 3.92 -5.54
CA ALA A 62 -8.54 4.92 -6.29
C ALA A 62 -8.09 4.39 -7.65
N VAL A 63 -7.83 3.08 -7.76
CA VAL A 63 -7.56 2.40 -9.04
C VAL A 63 -8.81 2.47 -9.94
N GLN A 64 -10.00 2.26 -9.37
CA GLN A 64 -11.27 2.30 -10.08
C GLN A 64 -11.69 3.72 -10.47
N ASP A 65 -11.52 4.68 -9.57
CA ASP A 65 -11.81 6.10 -9.78
C ASP A 65 -10.82 6.99 -9.02
N PHE A 66 -9.92 7.62 -9.75
CA PHE A 66 -8.91 8.49 -9.15
C PHE A 66 -9.51 9.72 -8.45
N ALA A 67 -10.73 10.15 -8.81
CA ALA A 67 -11.37 11.30 -8.16
C ALA A 67 -11.65 11.06 -6.68
N VAL A 68 -11.73 9.79 -6.25
CA VAL A 68 -11.97 9.44 -4.84
C VAL A 68 -10.70 9.25 -4.02
N LEU A 69 -9.52 9.53 -4.59
CA LEU A 69 -8.22 9.41 -3.90
C LEU A 69 -8.23 10.02 -2.48
N PRO A 70 -8.83 11.18 -2.17
CA PRO A 70 -8.83 11.71 -0.80
C PRO A 70 -9.58 10.86 0.23
N LYS A 71 -10.45 9.93 -0.21
CA LYS A 71 -11.30 9.07 0.63
C LYS A 71 -11.03 7.58 0.40
N HIS A 72 -9.96 7.25 -0.33
CA HIS A 72 -9.76 5.90 -0.88
C HIS A 72 -9.67 4.81 0.19
N ALA A 73 -9.06 5.08 1.35
CA ALA A 73 -8.95 4.10 2.43
C ALA A 73 -10.34 3.62 2.89
N ALA A 74 -11.27 4.53 3.14
CA ALA A 74 -12.63 4.18 3.58
C ALA A 74 -13.42 3.47 2.47
N LEU A 75 -13.36 3.98 1.23
CA LEU A 75 -14.10 3.40 0.11
C LEU A 75 -13.55 2.03 -0.32
N SER A 76 -12.23 1.83 -0.28
CA SER A 76 -11.61 0.54 -0.57
C SER A 76 -11.96 -0.49 0.49
N ALA A 77 -12.08 -0.09 1.76
CA ALA A 77 -12.57 -0.96 2.84
C ALA A 77 -14.04 -1.39 2.59
N GLU A 78 -14.90 -0.49 2.13
CA GLU A 78 -16.29 -0.83 1.74
C GLU A 78 -16.34 -1.80 0.55
N ILE A 79 -15.52 -1.58 -0.48
CA ILE A 79 -15.39 -2.49 -1.63
C ILE A 79 -14.93 -3.87 -1.16
N ALA A 80 -13.93 -3.93 -0.27
CA ALA A 80 -13.42 -5.18 0.29
C ALA A 80 -14.48 -5.96 1.05
N ARG A 81 -15.25 -5.28 1.92
CA ARG A 81 -16.39 -5.91 2.62
C ARG A 81 -17.34 -6.58 1.66
N LYS A 82 -17.79 -5.85 0.63
CA LYS A 82 -18.73 -6.36 -0.36
C LYS A 82 -18.15 -7.55 -1.13
N MET A 83 -16.95 -7.42 -1.68
CA MET A 83 -16.33 -8.47 -2.50
C MET A 83 -16.08 -9.77 -1.72
N LEU A 84 -15.64 -9.66 -0.47
CA LEU A 84 -15.38 -10.82 0.38
C LEU A 84 -16.69 -11.46 0.88
N GLN A 85 -17.70 -10.65 1.20
CA GLN A 85 -19.02 -11.14 1.59
C GLN A 85 -19.69 -11.93 0.45
N GLU A 86 -19.62 -11.43 -0.79
CA GLU A 86 -20.15 -12.12 -1.98
C GLU A 86 -19.46 -13.47 -2.24
N ARG A 87 -18.23 -13.65 -1.72
CA ARG A 87 -17.45 -14.89 -1.79
C ARG A 87 -17.64 -15.81 -0.58
N GLY A 88 -18.51 -15.45 0.35
CA GLY A 88 -18.77 -16.22 1.57
C GLY A 88 -17.59 -16.21 2.56
N TYR A 89 -16.70 -15.21 2.50
CA TYR A 89 -15.60 -15.09 3.46
C TYR A 89 -16.14 -14.79 4.87
N PRO A 90 -15.53 -15.30 5.96
CA PRO A 90 -16.07 -15.15 7.30
C PRO A 90 -16.16 -13.68 7.75
N ALA A 91 -17.31 -13.27 8.30
CA ALA A 91 -17.60 -11.87 8.65
C ALA A 91 -16.56 -11.24 9.60
N GLU A 92 -16.08 -11.97 10.59
CA GLU A 92 -15.04 -11.49 11.51
C GLU A 92 -13.71 -11.21 10.79
N ARG A 93 -13.32 -12.07 9.84
CA ARG A 93 -12.13 -11.87 9.01
C ARG A 93 -12.30 -10.72 8.03
N ILE A 94 -13.50 -10.55 7.47
CA ILE A 94 -13.84 -9.40 6.60
C ILE A 94 -13.57 -8.08 7.32
N GLU A 95 -14.02 -7.94 8.56
CA GLU A 95 -13.84 -6.69 9.30
C GLU A 95 -12.36 -6.42 9.63
N ARG A 96 -11.57 -7.46 9.87
CA ARG A 96 -10.11 -7.31 10.05
C ARG A 96 -9.41 -6.86 8.76
N VAL A 97 -9.77 -7.43 7.61
CA VAL A 97 -9.27 -6.95 6.29
C VAL A 97 -9.66 -5.50 6.08
N ALA A 98 -10.93 -5.15 6.32
CA ALA A 98 -11.44 -3.80 6.14
C ALA A 98 -10.78 -2.79 7.08
N ALA A 99 -10.47 -3.17 8.33
CA ALA A 99 -9.72 -2.34 9.28
C ALA A 99 -8.32 -2.03 8.75
N CYS A 100 -7.59 -3.04 8.29
CA CYS A 100 -6.26 -2.86 7.67
C CYS A 100 -6.29 -1.89 6.51
N ILE A 101 -7.29 -2.02 5.62
CA ILE A 101 -7.45 -1.13 4.47
C ILE A 101 -7.81 0.29 4.93
N ALA A 102 -8.69 0.46 5.92
CA ALA A 102 -9.11 1.77 6.38
C ALA A 102 -7.97 2.55 7.08
N SER A 103 -7.00 1.85 7.67
CA SER A 103 -5.91 2.44 8.46
C SER A 103 -4.54 2.42 7.77
N HIS A 104 -4.44 1.94 6.52
CA HIS A 104 -3.15 1.70 5.85
C HIS A 104 -2.30 2.97 5.61
N SER A 105 -2.92 4.14 5.40
CA SER A 105 -2.23 5.31 4.83
C SER A 105 -1.19 5.98 5.75
N THR A 106 -1.04 5.51 7.00
CA THR A 106 0.00 5.95 7.93
C THR A 106 0.53 4.75 8.71
N PRO A 107 1.86 4.55 8.80
CA PRO A 107 2.45 3.44 9.55
C PRO A 107 1.95 3.37 11.00
N ILE A 108 1.39 2.22 11.35
CA ILE A 108 0.91 1.93 12.70
C ILE A 108 2.04 1.28 13.49
N GLN A 109 2.19 1.68 14.75
CA GLN A 109 3.20 1.12 15.65
C GLN A 109 2.72 -0.19 16.27
N ILE A 110 3.67 -1.08 16.60
CA ILE A 110 3.37 -2.30 17.36
C ILE A 110 2.66 -1.93 18.67
N GLY A 111 1.54 -2.61 18.95
CA GLY A 111 0.70 -2.36 20.13
C GLY A 111 -0.32 -1.22 19.97
N SER A 112 -0.35 -0.51 18.84
CA SER A 112 -1.32 0.57 18.56
C SER A 112 -2.47 0.15 17.63
N GLY A 113 -2.58 -1.13 17.31
CA GLY A 113 -3.59 -1.70 16.40
C GLY A 113 -3.41 -3.22 16.28
N LEU A 114 -4.17 -3.85 15.39
CA LEU A 114 -3.96 -5.26 15.05
C LEU A 114 -2.60 -5.44 14.36
N LEU A 115 -2.00 -6.62 14.51
CA LEU A 115 -0.72 -6.92 13.85
C LEU A 115 -0.86 -6.84 12.33
N GLU A 116 -2.02 -7.21 11.77
CA GLU A 116 -2.26 -7.10 10.34
C GLU A 116 -2.28 -5.63 9.87
N GLU A 117 -2.85 -4.72 10.66
CA GLU A 117 -2.86 -3.28 10.38
C GLU A 117 -1.43 -2.70 10.41
N VAL A 118 -0.63 -3.12 11.39
CA VAL A 118 0.80 -2.77 11.48
C VAL A 118 1.53 -3.23 10.22
N CYS A 119 1.32 -4.48 9.78
CA CYS A 119 1.99 -5.03 8.60
C CYS A 119 1.64 -4.25 7.33
N VAL A 120 0.35 -4.06 7.05
CA VAL A 120 -0.11 -3.43 5.81
C VAL A 120 0.28 -1.95 5.74
N SER A 121 0.11 -1.20 6.83
CA SER A 121 0.45 0.23 6.86
C SER A 121 1.95 0.50 6.72
N ASN A 122 2.80 -0.32 7.34
CA ASN A 122 4.25 -0.22 7.19
C ASN A 122 4.70 -0.66 5.78
N ALA A 123 4.10 -1.71 5.23
CA ALA A 123 4.40 -2.19 3.89
C ALA A 123 3.98 -1.19 2.79
N ASP A 124 2.83 -0.53 2.95
CA ASP A 124 2.44 0.60 2.10
C ASP A 124 3.54 1.66 2.13
N ALA A 125 3.93 2.14 3.31
CA ALA A 125 4.96 3.15 3.42
C ALA A 125 6.32 2.73 2.85
N ILE A 126 6.72 1.46 3.02
CA ILE A 126 7.93 0.89 2.42
C ILE A 126 7.89 1.01 0.88
N SER A 127 6.77 0.67 0.25
CA SER A 127 6.64 0.72 -1.22
C SER A 127 6.88 2.14 -1.78
N GLN A 128 6.55 3.16 -0.97
CA GLN A 128 6.73 4.57 -1.28
C GLN A 128 8.18 5.05 -1.13
N ILE A 129 9.01 4.27 -0.45
CA ILE A 129 10.44 4.52 -0.30
C ILE A 129 11.23 3.77 -1.38
N VAL A 130 11.00 2.46 -1.52
CA VAL A 130 11.91 1.57 -2.26
C VAL A 130 11.68 1.56 -3.78
N LYS A 131 10.64 2.26 -4.27
CA LYS A 131 10.31 2.38 -5.70
C LYS A 131 10.34 3.82 -6.20
N PRO A 132 11.46 4.55 -6.02
CA PRO A 132 11.52 5.98 -6.34
C PRO A 132 11.15 6.27 -7.80
N SER A 133 11.52 5.42 -8.76
CA SER A 133 11.20 5.61 -10.17
C SER A 133 9.70 5.71 -10.44
N TYR A 134 8.90 4.84 -9.83
CA TYR A 134 7.44 4.89 -9.97
C TYR A 134 6.87 6.14 -9.29
N TRP A 135 7.37 6.51 -8.12
CA TRP A 135 6.90 7.70 -7.42
C TRP A 135 7.27 9.01 -8.10
N HIS A 136 8.39 9.06 -8.84
CA HIS A 136 8.69 10.16 -9.77
C HIS A 136 7.67 10.23 -10.92
N TYR A 137 7.31 9.08 -11.50
CA TYR A 137 6.24 9.02 -12.50
C TYR A 137 4.91 9.51 -11.90
N TYR A 138 4.54 9.04 -10.71
CA TYR A 138 3.31 9.44 -10.03
C TYR A 138 3.23 10.97 -9.84
N ILE A 139 4.25 11.60 -9.25
CA ILE A 139 4.21 13.04 -8.97
C ILE A 139 4.18 13.89 -10.25
N PHE A 140 4.94 13.54 -11.28
CA PHE A 140 5.07 14.39 -12.47
C PHE A 140 4.00 14.10 -13.51
N LYS A 141 3.68 12.81 -13.72
CA LYS A 141 2.74 12.41 -14.76
C LYS A 141 1.31 12.30 -14.26
N VAL A 142 1.09 11.69 -13.09
CA VAL A 142 -0.26 11.45 -12.55
C VAL A 142 -0.76 12.69 -11.81
N ARG A 143 0.09 13.30 -10.97
CA ARG A 143 -0.28 14.48 -10.17
C ARG A 143 0.00 15.81 -10.86
N GLY A 144 0.83 15.83 -11.91
CA GLY A 144 1.11 17.02 -12.71
C GLY A 144 1.92 18.10 -11.97
N PHE A 145 2.69 17.72 -10.96
CA PHE A 145 3.49 18.68 -10.18
C PHE A 145 4.61 19.31 -11.01
N GLY A 146 4.98 20.54 -10.66
CA GLY A 146 6.19 21.16 -11.19
C GLY A 146 7.46 20.48 -10.64
N PHE A 147 8.62 20.69 -11.28
CA PHE A 147 9.88 20.01 -10.89
C PHE A 147 10.23 20.20 -9.41
N THR A 148 10.26 21.46 -8.92
CA THR A 148 10.62 21.78 -7.54
C THR A 148 9.61 21.19 -6.54
N GLU A 149 8.32 21.39 -6.81
CA GLU A 149 7.23 20.87 -5.97
C GLU A 149 7.28 19.34 -5.89
N GLY A 150 7.41 18.65 -7.02
CA GLY A 150 7.52 17.19 -7.06
C GLY A 150 8.74 16.67 -6.32
N ARG A 151 9.92 17.27 -6.55
CA ARG A 151 11.15 16.91 -5.85
C ARG A 151 10.99 17.03 -4.34
N ASP A 152 10.45 18.15 -3.86
CA ASP A 152 10.34 18.42 -2.44
C ASP A 152 9.25 17.55 -1.79
N TRP A 153 8.15 17.29 -2.51
CA TRP A 153 7.13 16.34 -2.08
C TRP A 153 7.71 14.94 -1.88
N LEU A 154 8.47 14.41 -2.86
CA LEU A 154 9.01 13.06 -2.78
C LEU A 154 10.05 12.92 -1.65
N ARG A 155 10.91 13.94 -1.49
CA ARG A 155 11.85 14.02 -0.37
C ARG A 155 11.13 13.96 0.97
N GLN A 156 10.14 14.81 1.16
CA GLN A 156 9.37 14.83 2.41
C GLN A 156 8.61 13.51 2.64
N ARG A 157 8.04 12.92 1.59
CA ARG A 157 7.34 11.64 1.64
C ARG A 157 8.28 10.53 2.14
N VAL A 158 9.44 10.37 1.50
CA VAL A 158 10.45 9.36 1.89
C VAL A 158 10.93 9.57 3.33
N ALA A 159 11.31 10.80 3.70
CA ALA A 159 11.80 11.09 5.05
C ALA A 159 10.73 10.86 6.13
N SER A 160 9.50 11.32 5.91
CA SER A 160 8.40 11.13 6.87
C SER A 160 8.02 9.66 7.04
N HIS A 161 8.02 8.89 5.94
CA HIS A 161 7.70 7.47 5.98
C HIS A 161 8.79 6.70 6.75
N TRP A 162 10.06 6.96 6.46
CA TRP A 162 11.18 6.34 7.18
C TRP A 162 11.09 6.58 8.70
N VAL A 163 10.80 7.81 9.12
CA VAL A 163 10.63 8.16 10.54
C VAL A 163 9.42 7.48 11.18
N ALA A 164 8.37 7.19 10.40
CA ALA A 164 7.17 6.52 10.90
C ALA A 164 7.29 4.98 10.94
N LEU A 165 8.20 4.36 10.17
CA LEU A 165 8.35 2.91 10.15
C LEU A 165 8.74 2.32 11.52
N ILE A 166 8.18 1.15 11.83
CA ILE A 166 8.62 0.32 12.95
C ILE A 166 10.06 -0.20 12.74
N PRO A 167 10.80 -0.57 13.81
CA PRO A 167 12.17 -1.06 13.70
C PRO A 167 12.35 -2.24 12.73
N GLU A 168 11.43 -3.19 12.75
CA GLU A 168 11.43 -4.38 11.89
C GLU A 168 11.33 -3.97 10.42
N ALA A 169 10.41 -3.06 10.10
CA ALA A 169 10.23 -2.52 8.75
C ALA A 169 11.46 -1.75 8.26
N ARG A 170 12.12 -0.96 9.13
CA ARG A 170 13.37 -0.29 8.78
C ARG A 170 14.48 -1.29 8.47
N SER A 171 14.61 -2.33 9.30
CA SER A 171 15.62 -3.37 9.11
C SER A 171 15.48 -4.09 7.76
N LEU A 172 14.26 -4.23 7.24
CA LEU A 172 14.01 -4.85 5.93
C LEU A 172 14.52 -4.02 4.75
N ILE A 173 14.59 -2.70 4.89
CA ILE A 173 14.83 -1.78 3.77
C ILE A 173 15.96 -0.77 4.01
N GLU A 174 16.77 -0.93 5.05
CA GLU A 174 17.83 0.01 5.42
C GLU A 174 18.79 0.32 4.25
N THR A 175 19.21 -0.73 3.51
CA THR A 175 20.10 -0.57 2.36
C THR A 175 19.43 0.21 1.22
N GLN A 176 18.17 -0.10 0.93
CA GLN A 176 17.37 0.55 -0.11
C GLN A 176 17.12 2.02 0.26
N TYR A 177 16.80 2.29 1.53
CA TYR A 177 16.61 3.64 2.04
C TYR A 177 17.87 4.48 1.86
N ALA A 178 19.05 3.98 2.28
CA ALA A 178 20.31 4.70 2.12
C ALA A 178 20.61 5.05 0.65
N GLN A 179 20.30 4.15 -0.29
CA GLN A 179 20.45 4.41 -1.72
C GLN A 179 19.50 5.50 -2.21
N VAL A 180 18.24 5.46 -1.77
CA VAL A 180 17.21 6.45 -2.13
C VAL A 180 17.54 7.82 -1.53
N GLU A 181 18.01 7.87 -0.29
CA GLU A 181 18.42 9.08 0.41
C GLU A 181 19.52 9.82 -0.36
N VAL A 182 20.57 9.09 -0.79
CA VAL A 182 21.65 9.63 -1.62
C VAL A 182 21.12 10.13 -2.98
N CYS A 183 20.25 9.35 -3.64
CA CYS A 183 19.64 9.75 -4.91
C CYS A 183 18.82 11.04 -4.79
N LEU A 184 18.07 11.17 -3.69
CA LEU A 184 17.22 12.32 -3.45
C LEU A 184 17.98 13.50 -2.86
N LYS A 185 19.24 13.34 -2.40
CA LYS A 185 19.99 14.35 -1.61
C LYS A 185 19.12 14.88 -0.47
N LEU A 186 18.55 13.95 0.29
CA LEU A 186 17.95 14.22 1.60
C LEU A 186 19.03 14.58 2.62
#